data_AF-A0A183CE94-F1
#
_entry.id   AF-A0A183CE94-F1
#
_cell.length_a   1.000
_cell.length_b   1.000
_cell.length_c   1.000
_cell.angle_alpha   90.00
_cell.angle_beta   90.00
_cell.angle_gamma   90.00
#
_symmetry.space_group_name_H-M   'P 1'
#
loop_
_entity.id
_entity.type
_entity.pdbx_description
1 polymer ?
#
loop_
_entity_poly.entity_id
_entity_poly.type
_entity_poly.pdbx_seq_one_letter_code
_entity_poly.pdbx_strand_id
1 'polypeptide(L)'
;MGFEAKRAAALGRNKKSPPILSHEFVIQNHGDIVSCGIMLVMLGFMFGATSPFAQVFIVPQYNDTVTLPNETEPRVMYRNGVRDLATLFFYTLVWIAVHCALQEYIFDKAQRKLHLSKTRMVKFNESGHLAVFSIYSLIHACIILSDLAIHKDLTRIWAGYPELHRHFPLSSKLFFIFQAFVCHLWDFLNLLQAVQ
;
A
#
# COMPACT_ATOMS: atom_id res chain seq x y z
N MET A 1 29.02 43.03 23.75
CA MET A 1 29.30 42.23 22.53
C MET A 1 29.22 40.71 22.74
N GLY A 2 28.62 40.18 23.81
CA GLY A 2 28.62 38.73 24.10
C GLY A 2 27.34 37.95 23.75
N PHE A 3 26.24 38.63 23.39
CA PHE A 3 24.95 37.98 23.13
C PHE A 3 24.83 37.50 21.67
N GLU A 4 25.37 38.29 20.72
CA GLU A 4 25.46 37.94 19.30
C GLU A 4 26.39 36.74 19.07
N ALA A 5 27.50 36.64 19.81
CA ALA A 5 28.42 35.51 19.73
C ALA A 5 27.81 34.19 20.24
N LYS A 6 26.95 34.24 21.27
CA LYS A 6 26.21 33.06 21.75
C LYS A 6 25.11 32.63 20.78
N ARG A 7 24.46 33.56 20.07
CA ARG A 7 23.50 33.25 18.99
C ARG A 7 24.20 32.65 17.77
N ALA A 8 25.37 33.15 17.39
CA ALA A 8 26.18 32.59 16.31
C ALA A 8 26.70 31.19 16.65
N ALA A 9 27.08 30.93 17.91
CA ALA A 9 27.50 29.60 18.35
C ALA A 9 26.35 28.57 18.39
N ALA A 10 25.10 29.01 18.61
CA ALA A 10 23.93 28.13 18.56
C ALA A 10 23.52 27.73 17.13
N LEU A 11 23.87 28.54 16.13
CA LEU A 11 23.65 28.26 14.71
C LEU A 11 24.70 27.31 14.10
N GLY A 12 25.75 26.99 14.87
CA GLY A 12 26.85 26.10 14.48
C GLY A 12 26.74 24.68 15.04
N ARG A 13 25.54 24.17 15.38
CA ARG A 13 25.37 22.73 15.64
C ARG A 13 25.54 21.99 14.31
N ASN A 14 26.79 21.63 14.07
CA ASN A 14 27.26 20.68 13.09
C ASN A 14 26.26 19.52 13.02
N LYS A 15 25.44 19.47 11.96
CA LYS A 15 24.61 18.30 11.62
C LYS A 15 25.60 17.19 11.28
N LYS A 16 26.08 16.49 12.31
CA LYS A 16 26.81 15.25 12.12
C LYS A 16 25.86 14.32 11.37
N SER A 17 26.30 13.83 10.22
CA SER A 17 25.58 12.81 9.46
C SER A 17 25.18 11.70 10.43
N PRO A 18 23.89 11.36 10.53
CA PRO A 18 23.44 10.36 11.46
C PRO A 18 24.15 9.03 11.15
N PRO A 19 24.47 8.21 12.18
CA PRO A 19 25.21 6.98 11.98
C PRO A 19 24.58 6.13 10.88
N ILE A 20 25.42 5.52 10.05
CA ILE A 20 25.00 4.60 8.99
C ILE A 20 24.26 3.45 9.69
N LEU A 21 23.00 3.19 9.33
CA LEU A 21 22.04 2.27 10.00
C LEU A 21 21.31 2.80 11.25
N SER A 22 21.36 4.09 11.55
CA SER A 22 20.44 4.68 12.53
C SER A 22 19.01 4.73 11.99
N HIS A 23 18.02 4.73 12.90
CA HIS A 23 16.60 4.87 12.55
C HIS A 23 16.35 6.13 11.68
N GLU A 24 17.08 7.22 11.94
CA GLU A 24 17.01 8.45 11.15
C GLU A 24 17.57 8.30 9.72
N PHE A 25 18.61 7.48 9.52
CA PHE A 25 19.16 7.22 8.19
C PHE A 25 18.19 6.44 7.29
N VAL A 26 17.54 5.41 7.86
CA VAL A 26 16.54 4.61 7.15
C VAL A 26 15.34 5.47 6.79
N ILE A 27 14.87 6.34 7.69
CA ILE A 27 13.77 7.26 7.42
C ILE A 27 14.15 8.28 6.33
N GLN A 28 15.38 8.75 6.28
CA GLN A 28 15.78 9.73 5.27
C GLN A 28 15.96 9.11 3.88
N ASN A 29 16.41 7.85 3.80
CA ASN A 29 16.69 7.15 2.53
C ASN A 29 15.64 6.08 2.18
N HIS A 30 14.49 6.05 2.86
CA HIS A 30 13.50 4.99 2.70
C HIS A 30 13.05 4.82 1.25
N GLY A 31 12.87 5.93 0.50
CA GLY A 31 12.54 5.89 -0.91
C GLY A 31 13.59 5.19 -1.77
N ASP A 32 14.88 5.50 -1.55
CA ASP A 32 16.00 4.92 -2.31
C ASP A 32 16.26 3.45 -1.95
N ILE A 33 16.10 3.08 -0.68
CA ILE A 33 16.25 1.69 -0.22
C ILE A 33 15.14 0.81 -0.81
N VAL A 34 13.89 1.29 -0.76
CA VAL A 34 12.74 0.56 -1.29
C VAL A 34 12.81 0.46 -2.81
N SER A 35 13.19 1.54 -3.52
CA SER A 35 13.35 1.51 -4.98
C SER A 35 14.47 0.56 -5.42
N CYS A 36 15.58 0.52 -4.69
CA CYS A 36 16.65 -0.46 -4.89
C CYS A 36 16.13 -1.91 -4.75
N GLY A 37 15.35 -2.19 -3.69
CA GLY A 37 14.73 -3.50 -3.49
C GLY A 37 13.80 -3.92 -4.63
N ILE A 38 12.95 -3.01 -5.10
CA ILE A 38 12.05 -3.26 -6.25
C ILE A 38 12.86 -3.57 -7.51
N MET A 39 13.91 -2.79 -7.77
CA MET A 39 14.77 -2.98 -8.94
C MET A 39 15.43 -4.38 -8.96
N LEU A 40 15.88 -4.88 -7.80
CA LEU A 40 16.45 -6.22 -7.69
C LEU A 40 15.44 -7.33 -8.00
N VAL A 41 14.20 -7.20 -7.52
CA VAL A 41 13.12 -8.16 -7.81
C VAL A 41 12.76 -8.13 -9.30
N MET A 42 12.66 -6.94 -9.89
CA MET A 42 12.39 -6.76 -11.32
C MET A 42 13.52 -7.34 -12.19
N LEU A 43 14.78 -7.13 -11.81
CA LEU A 43 15.92 -7.71 -12.52
C LEU A 43 15.93 -9.24 -12.39
N GLY A 44 15.57 -9.78 -11.22
CA GLY A 44 15.39 -11.22 -11.01
C GLY A 44 14.28 -11.83 -11.87
N PHE A 45 13.28 -11.04 -12.27
CA PHE A 45 12.25 -11.49 -13.20
C PHE A 45 12.76 -11.59 -14.65
N MET A 46 13.72 -10.76 -15.04
CA MET A 46 14.28 -10.72 -16.41
C MET A 46 15.14 -11.94 -16.76
N PHE A 47 15.75 -12.60 -15.77
CA PHE A 47 16.55 -13.81 -16.00
C PHE A 47 15.69 -15.08 -15.90
N GLY A 48 15.75 -15.94 -16.93
CA GLY A 48 14.92 -17.15 -16.99
C GLY A 48 15.10 -18.12 -15.82
N ALA A 49 16.31 -18.21 -15.24
CA ALA A 49 16.60 -19.09 -14.10
C ALA A 49 15.97 -18.61 -12.78
N THR A 50 15.83 -17.29 -12.60
CA THR A 50 15.30 -16.67 -11.36
C THR A 50 13.83 -16.21 -11.51
N SER A 51 13.31 -16.17 -12.74
CA SER A 51 11.93 -15.79 -13.06
C SER A 51 10.86 -16.54 -12.25
N PRO A 52 10.89 -17.89 -12.07
CA PRO A 52 9.85 -18.57 -11.30
C PRO A 52 9.84 -18.19 -9.81
N PHE A 53 10.98 -17.76 -9.27
CA PHE A 53 11.05 -17.24 -7.89
C PHE A 53 10.54 -15.78 -7.82
N ALA A 54 10.89 -14.95 -8.79
CA ALA A 54 10.44 -13.56 -8.86
C ALA A 54 8.92 -13.43 -9.12
N GLN A 55 8.34 -14.35 -9.89
CA GLN A 55 6.90 -14.38 -10.20
C GLN A 55 6.02 -14.49 -8.96
N VAL A 56 6.48 -15.16 -7.90
CA VAL A 56 5.76 -15.30 -6.63
C VAL A 56 5.49 -13.93 -5.99
N PHE A 57 6.36 -12.95 -6.22
CA PHE A 57 6.22 -11.59 -5.70
C PHE A 57 5.32 -10.70 -6.56
N ILE A 58 5.21 -10.98 -7.87
CA ILE A 58 4.55 -10.07 -8.82
C ILE A 58 3.11 -10.49 -9.13
N VAL A 59 2.90 -11.78 -9.39
CA VAL A 59 1.64 -12.31 -9.90
C VAL A 59 0.78 -12.85 -8.74
N PRO A 60 -0.53 -12.55 -8.67
CA PRO A 60 -1.43 -13.16 -7.70
C PRO A 60 -1.40 -14.70 -7.80
N GLN A 61 -1.22 -15.37 -6.67
CA GLN A 61 -1.06 -16.83 -6.63
C GLN A 61 -2.42 -17.52 -6.44
N TYR A 62 -2.46 -18.83 -6.72
CA TYR A 62 -3.61 -19.72 -6.53
C TYR A 62 -4.82 -19.38 -7.42
N ASN A 63 -4.61 -19.35 -8.74
CA ASN A 63 -5.68 -19.28 -9.72
C ASN A 63 -6.32 -20.66 -9.92
N ASP A 64 -7.59 -20.79 -9.52
CA ASP A 64 -8.41 -21.99 -9.71
C ASP A 64 -9.53 -21.67 -10.73
N THR A 65 -9.67 -22.46 -11.79
CA THR A 65 -10.81 -22.33 -12.72
C THR A 65 -12.00 -23.10 -12.16
N VAL A 66 -13.04 -22.39 -11.73
CA VAL A 66 -14.24 -22.99 -11.12
C VAL A 66 -15.45 -22.75 -12.01
N THR A 67 -16.16 -23.82 -12.33
CA THR A 67 -17.49 -23.77 -12.96
C THR A 67 -18.54 -23.61 -11.88
N LEU A 68 -19.17 -22.44 -11.80
CA LEU A 68 -20.28 -22.22 -10.86
C LEU A 68 -21.52 -23.00 -11.32
N PRO A 69 -22.37 -23.51 -10.40
CA PRO A 69 -23.52 -24.35 -10.74
C PRO A 69 -24.56 -23.71 -11.68
N ASN A 70 -24.51 -22.38 -11.88
CA ASN A 70 -25.43 -21.60 -12.72
C ASN A 70 -24.76 -20.93 -13.92
N GLU A 71 -23.48 -21.20 -14.20
CA GLU A 71 -22.76 -20.60 -15.32
C GLU A 71 -22.08 -21.65 -16.19
N THR A 72 -22.29 -21.55 -17.50
CA THR A 72 -21.78 -22.50 -18.50
C THR A 72 -20.28 -22.30 -18.80
N GLU A 73 -19.72 -21.14 -18.46
CA GLU A 73 -18.30 -20.85 -18.69
C GLU A 73 -17.47 -20.93 -17.40
N PRO A 74 -16.32 -21.62 -17.43
CA PRO A 74 -15.40 -21.66 -16.29
C PRO A 74 -14.84 -20.26 -16.04
N ARG A 75 -15.02 -19.74 -14.82
CA ARG A 75 -14.39 -18.48 -14.40
C ARG A 75 -13.11 -18.75 -13.62
N VAL A 76 -12.09 -17.91 -13.86
CA VAL A 76 -10.86 -17.90 -13.07
C VAL A 76 -11.18 -17.27 -11.72
N MET A 77 -11.20 -18.09 -10.68
CA MET A 77 -11.36 -17.69 -9.29
C MET A 77 -10.03 -17.83 -8.56
N TYR A 78 -9.88 -17.15 -7.42
CA TYR A 78 -8.65 -17.21 -6.65
C TYR A 78 -8.89 -17.74 -5.25
N ARG A 79 -7.96 -18.58 -4.80
CA ARG A 79 -7.92 -19.12 -3.46
C ARG A 79 -6.90 -18.37 -2.62
N ASN A 80 -7.04 -18.39 -1.29
CA ASN A 80 -6.05 -17.78 -0.40
C ASN A 80 -4.99 -18.81 0.00
N GLY A 81 -3.72 -18.43 -0.05
CA GLY A 81 -2.64 -19.26 0.45
C GLY A 81 -1.41 -18.48 0.87
N VAL A 82 -0.47 -19.17 1.51
CA VAL A 82 0.72 -18.53 2.14
C VAL A 82 1.64 -17.84 1.14
N ARG A 83 1.63 -18.24 -0.15
CA ARG A 83 2.42 -17.57 -1.19
C ARG A 83 1.90 -16.17 -1.53
N ASP A 84 0.63 -15.87 -1.25
CA ASP A 84 0.09 -14.52 -1.41
C ASP A 84 0.76 -13.53 -0.45
N LEU A 85 1.35 -14.00 0.68
CA LEU A 85 2.06 -13.14 1.62
C LEU A 85 3.32 -12.51 1.00
N ALA A 86 4.00 -13.25 0.12
CA ALA A 86 5.15 -12.73 -0.60
C ALA A 86 4.73 -11.67 -1.63
N THR A 87 3.63 -11.91 -2.34
CA THR A 87 3.02 -10.91 -3.26
C THR A 87 2.59 -9.66 -2.49
N LEU A 88 1.94 -9.83 -1.35
CA LEU A 88 1.55 -8.76 -0.44
C LEU A 88 2.76 -7.92 -0.01
N PHE A 89 3.83 -8.58 0.43
CA PHE A 89 5.07 -7.91 0.82
C PHE A 89 5.70 -7.12 -0.33
N PHE A 90 5.71 -7.64 -1.56
CA PHE A 90 6.25 -6.88 -2.68
C PHE A 90 5.35 -5.68 -3.04
N TYR A 91 4.04 -5.84 -2.98
CA TYR A 91 3.09 -4.76 -3.27
C TYR A 91 3.18 -3.65 -2.21
N THR A 92 3.49 -3.99 -0.96
CA THR A 92 3.75 -2.97 0.07
C THR A 92 4.98 -2.13 -0.27
N LEU A 93 6.06 -2.74 -0.75
CA LEU A 93 7.26 -2.02 -1.20
C LEU A 93 6.95 -1.09 -2.38
N VAL A 94 6.27 -1.60 -3.41
CA VAL A 94 5.87 -0.81 -4.58
C VAL A 94 5.02 0.39 -4.17
N TRP A 95 4.07 0.18 -3.26
CA TRP A 95 3.23 1.27 -2.79
C TRP A 95 3.98 2.28 -1.95
N ILE A 96 4.91 1.87 -1.08
CA ILE A 96 5.78 2.81 -0.36
C ILE A 96 6.52 3.70 -1.37
N ALA A 97 7.09 3.13 -2.44
CA ALA A 97 7.75 3.91 -3.49
C ALA A 97 6.80 4.88 -4.20
N VAL A 98 5.58 4.46 -4.53
CA VAL A 98 4.54 5.35 -5.09
C VAL A 98 4.18 6.47 -4.11
N HIS A 99 4.06 6.17 -2.82
CA HIS A 99 3.76 7.15 -1.78
C HIS A 99 4.87 8.18 -1.61
N CYS A 100 6.14 7.75 -1.66
CA CYS A 100 7.30 8.64 -1.68
C CYS A 100 7.25 9.58 -2.89
N ALA A 101 6.98 9.05 -4.09
CA ALA A 101 6.86 9.85 -5.30
C ALA A 101 5.70 10.86 -5.21
N LEU A 102 4.52 10.42 -4.75
CA LEU A 102 3.37 11.31 -4.56
C LEU A 102 3.66 12.41 -3.53
N GLN A 103 4.40 12.10 -2.46
CA GLN A 103 4.82 13.07 -1.45
C GLN A 103 5.68 14.17 -2.07
N GLU A 104 6.70 13.80 -2.84
CA GLU A 104 7.61 14.73 -3.50
C GLU A 104 6.91 15.58 -4.59
N TYR A 105 6.06 14.97 -5.42
CA TYR A 105 5.47 15.66 -6.57
C TYR A 105 4.18 16.43 -6.25
N ILE A 106 3.30 15.86 -5.42
CA ILE A 106 1.97 16.44 -5.15
C ILE A 106 1.98 17.18 -3.83
N PHE A 107 2.33 16.51 -2.74
CA PHE A 107 2.18 17.08 -1.39
C PHE A 107 3.13 18.24 -1.14
N ASP A 108 4.40 18.14 -1.54
CA ASP A 108 5.34 19.27 -1.42
C ASP A 108 4.92 20.47 -2.27
N LYS A 109 4.27 20.23 -3.41
CA LYS A 109 3.72 21.29 -4.26
C LYS A 109 2.47 21.92 -3.65
N ALA A 110 1.58 21.11 -3.07
CA ALA A 110 0.41 21.57 -2.34
C ALA A 110 0.79 22.40 -1.09
N GLN A 111 1.81 21.96 -0.35
CA GLN A 111 2.32 22.69 0.81
C GLN A 111 2.81 24.08 0.44
N ARG A 112 3.62 24.17 -0.62
CA ARG A 112 4.15 25.45 -1.13
C ARG A 112 3.05 26.39 -1.60
N LYS A 113 1.97 25.86 -2.21
CA LYS A 113 0.84 26.68 -2.67
C LYS A 113 -0.10 27.13 -1.56
N LEU A 114 -0.38 26.27 -0.58
CA LEU A 114 -1.39 26.52 0.45
C LEU A 114 -0.83 27.17 1.72
N HIS A 115 0.50 27.37 1.81
CA HIS A 115 1.19 27.95 2.98
C HIS A 115 0.71 27.35 4.32
N LEU A 116 0.39 26.06 4.33
CA LEU A 116 -0.12 25.39 5.52
C LEU A 116 0.98 25.18 6.54
N SER A 117 0.62 25.30 7.82
CA SER A 117 1.51 24.92 8.91
C SER A 117 1.64 23.40 8.97
N LYS A 118 2.77 22.89 9.50
CA LYS A 118 3.04 21.45 9.62
C LYS A 118 1.86 20.68 10.23
N THR A 119 1.27 21.20 11.30
CA THR A 119 0.12 20.59 11.99
C THR A 119 -1.15 20.52 11.13
N ARG A 120 -1.38 21.52 10.26
CA ARG A 120 -2.54 21.52 9.35
C ARG A 120 -2.32 20.55 8.18
N MET A 121 -1.07 20.40 7.73
CA MET A 121 -0.74 19.46 6.67
C MET A 121 -0.90 18.01 7.09
N VAL A 122 -0.49 17.65 8.31
CA VAL A 122 -0.69 16.29 8.85
C VAL A 122 -2.17 15.92 8.88
N LYS A 123 -3.03 16.79 9.44
CA LYS A 123 -4.49 16.57 9.48
C LYS A 123 -5.13 16.52 8.09
N PHE A 124 -4.64 17.32 7.15
CA PHE A 124 -5.12 17.30 5.78
C PHE A 124 -4.75 15.99 5.07
N ASN A 125 -3.52 15.51 5.28
CA ASN A 125 -3.07 14.24 4.71
C ASN A 125 -3.86 13.05 5.29
N GLU A 126 -4.06 13.04 6.60
CA GLU A 126 -4.87 12.06 7.32
C GLU A 126 -6.31 12.01 6.77
N SER A 127 -6.95 13.19 6.66
CA SER A 127 -8.30 13.31 6.11
C SER A 127 -8.38 12.96 4.62
N GLY A 128 -7.37 13.33 3.83
CA GLY A 128 -7.33 13.09 2.39
C GLY A 128 -7.22 11.60 2.07
N HIS A 129 -6.34 10.89 2.79
CA HIS A 129 -6.19 9.45 2.63
C HIS A 129 -7.46 8.70 3.04
N LEU A 130 -8.09 9.08 4.17
CA LEU A 130 -9.36 8.51 4.60
C LEU A 130 -10.49 8.77 3.59
N ALA A 131 -10.57 9.98 3.01
CA ALA A 131 -11.58 10.32 2.02
C ALA A 131 -11.44 9.49 0.73
N VAL A 132 -10.22 9.38 0.19
CA VAL A 132 -9.95 8.58 -1.02
C VAL A 132 -10.26 7.11 -0.76
N PHE A 133 -9.82 6.57 0.37
CA PHE A 133 -10.10 5.19 0.75
C PHE A 133 -11.60 4.91 0.92
N SER A 134 -12.33 5.83 1.54
CA SER A 134 -13.77 5.69 1.76
C SER A 134 -14.56 5.70 0.45
N ILE A 135 -14.23 6.60 -0.48
CA ILE A 135 -14.89 6.67 -1.80
C ILE A 135 -14.59 5.39 -2.59
N TYR A 136 -13.33 4.96 -2.62
CA TYR A 136 -12.94 3.73 -3.31
C TYR A 136 -13.65 2.49 -2.74
N SER A 137 -13.70 2.38 -1.41
CA SER A 137 -14.39 1.27 -0.73
C SER A 137 -15.89 1.27 -0.98
N LEU A 138 -16.52 2.46 -1.04
CA LEU A 138 -17.93 2.57 -1.37
C LEU A 138 -18.23 2.09 -2.79
N ILE A 139 -17.42 2.51 -3.78
CA ILE A 139 -17.58 2.08 -5.17
C ILE A 139 -17.40 0.57 -5.28
N HIS A 140 -16.38 0.01 -4.65
CA HIS A 140 -16.12 -1.44 -4.69
C HIS A 140 -17.23 -2.25 -4.00
N ALA A 141 -17.73 -1.78 -2.85
CA ALA A 141 -18.87 -2.39 -2.18
C ALA A 141 -20.12 -2.39 -3.08
N CYS A 142 -20.40 -1.30 -3.80
CA CYS A 142 -21.50 -1.21 -4.76
C CYS A 142 -21.36 -2.22 -5.92
N ILE A 143 -20.13 -2.45 -6.40
CA ILE A 143 -19.86 -3.45 -7.45
C ILE A 143 -20.14 -4.87 -6.92
N ILE A 144 -19.63 -5.22 -5.74
CA ILE A 144 -19.88 -6.54 -5.12
C ILE A 144 -21.38 -6.77 -4.87
N LEU A 145 -22.09 -5.76 -4.35
CA LEU A 145 -23.54 -5.84 -4.10
C LEU A 145 -24.34 -6.06 -5.39
N SER A 146 -23.90 -5.45 -6.49
CA SER A 146 -24.48 -5.63 -7.82
C SER A 146 -24.22 -7.03 -8.35
N ASP A 147 -22.98 -7.53 -8.24
CA ASP A 147 -22.57 -8.86 -8.71
C ASP A 147 -23.28 -9.99 -7.96
N LEU A 148 -23.45 -9.87 -6.64
CA LEU A 148 -24.17 -10.85 -5.82
C LEU A 148 -25.70 -10.78 -6.00
N ALA A 149 -26.21 -9.79 -6.75
CA ALA A 149 -27.63 -9.50 -6.92
C ALA A 149 -28.40 -9.50 -5.58
N ILE A 150 -27.80 -8.97 -4.52
CA ILE A 150 -28.37 -8.97 -3.15
C ILE A 150 -29.69 -8.20 -3.09
N HIS A 151 -29.90 -7.26 -4.01
CA HIS A 151 -31.18 -6.58 -4.20
C HIS A 151 -32.36 -7.51 -4.52
N LYS A 152 -32.09 -8.76 -4.94
CA LYS A 152 -33.12 -9.76 -5.27
C LYS A 152 -33.34 -10.77 -4.13
N ASP A 153 -32.27 -11.23 -3.47
CA ASP A 153 -32.35 -12.22 -2.39
C ASP A 153 -31.21 -12.07 -1.37
N LEU A 154 -31.55 -11.78 -0.12
CA LEU A 154 -30.58 -11.57 0.98
C LEU A 154 -29.94 -12.88 1.45
N THR A 155 -30.63 -14.01 1.28
CA THR A 155 -30.17 -15.35 1.69
C THR A 155 -28.93 -15.81 0.91
N ARG A 156 -28.67 -15.23 -0.27
CA ARG A 156 -27.48 -15.53 -1.09
C ARG A 156 -26.15 -15.18 -0.42
N ILE A 157 -26.16 -14.32 0.59
CA ILE A 157 -24.95 -13.99 1.37
C ILE A 157 -24.40 -15.24 2.09
N TRP A 158 -25.26 -16.19 2.45
CA TRP A 158 -24.90 -17.37 3.26
C TRP A 158 -25.12 -18.70 2.54
N ALA A 159 -25.72 -18.68 1.35
CA ALA A 159 -26.00 -19.88 0.56
C ALA A 159 -24.70 -20.48 -0.02
N GLY A 160 -24.41 -21.76 0.28
CA GLY A 160 -23.23 -22.46 -0.24
C GLY A 160 -21.95 -22.30 0.59
N TYR A 161 -22.06 -21.77 1.81
CA TYR A 161 -20.97 -21.74 2.79
C TYR A 161 -20.62 -23.18 3.23
N PRO A 162 -19.34 -23.60 3.29
CA PRO A 162 -18.10 -22.81 3.12
C PRO A 162 -17.38 -22.96 1.76
N GLU A 163 -17.79 -23.90 0.91
CA GLU A 163 -17.06 -24.28 -0.32
C GLU A 163 -17.06 -23.15 -1.38
N LEU A 164 -18.21 -22.53 -1.65
CA LEU A 164 -18.33 -21.45 -2.65
C LEU A 164 -17.73 -20.12 -2.17
N HIS A 165 -17.79 -19.84 -0.87
CA HIS A 165 -17.23 -18.61 -0.26
C HIS A 165 -15.71 -18.61 -0.13
N ARG A 166 -15.06 -19.74 -0.41
CA ARG A 166 -13.60 -19.83 -0.43
C ARG A 166 -12.99 -19.31 -1.74
N HIS A 167 -13.82 -19.04 -2.72
CA HIS A 167 -13.43 -18.64 -4.06
C HIS A 167 -13.89 -17.20 -4.30
N PHE A 168 -12.93 -16.30 -4.49
CA PHE A 168 -13.22 -14.89 -4.75
C PHE A 168 -12.80 -14.51 -6.16
N PRO A 169 -13.56 -13.64 -6.84
CA PRO A 169 -13.11 -13.03 -8.08
C PRO A 169 -11.87 -12.17 -7.80
N LEU A 170 -11.01 -12.02 -8.82
CA LEU A 170 -9.74 -11.28 -8.72
C LEU A 170 -9.94 -9.87 -8.14
N SER A 171 -10.98 -9.17 -8.59
CA SER A 171 -11.30 -7.81 -8.13
C SER A 171 -11.50 -7.74 -6.62
N SER A 172 -12.28 -8.65 -6.05
CA SER A 172 -12.52 -8.70 -4.60
C SER A 172 -11.29 -9.17 -3.83
N LYS A 173 -10.51 -10.12 -4.37
CA LYS A 173 -9.25 -10.54 -3.74
C LYS A 173 -8.25 -9.38 -3.67
N LEU A 174 -8.07 -8.62 -4.76
CA LEU A 174 -7.22 -7.43 -4.80
C LEU A 174 -7.75 -6.31 -3.89
N PHE A 175 -9.07 -6.16 -3.77
CA PHE A 175 -9.66 -5.19 -2.86
C PHE A 175 -9.38 -5.51 -1.39
N PHE A 176 -9.55 -6.76 -0.96
CA PHE A 176 -9.23 -7.15 0.42
C PHE A 176 -7.75 -7.02 0.73
N ILE A 177 -6.90 -7.37 -0.25
CA ILE A 177 -5.45 -7.14 -0.19
C ILE A 177 -5.15 -5.65 0.00
N PHE A 178 -5.76 -4.80 -0.82
CA PHE A 178 -5.61 -3.35 -0.75
C PHE A 178 -6.12 -2.78 0.58
N GLN A 179 -7.25 -3.26 1.09
CA GLN A 179 -7.82 -2.83 2.36
C GLN A 179 -6.94 -3.19 3.56
N ALA A 180 -6.50 -4.46 3.65
CA ALA A 180 -5.58 -4.89 4.72
C ALA A 180 -4.27 -4.10 4.69
N PHE A 181 -3.81 -3.79 3.48
CA PHE A 181 -2.64 -2.99 3.24
C PHE A 181 -2.80 -1.52 3.66
N VAL A 182 -3.89 -0.85 3.28
CA VAL A 182 -4.17 0.55 3.67
C VAL A 182 -4.21 0.68 5.20
N CYS A 183 -4.78 -0.29 5.91
CA CYS A 183 -4.78 -0.32 7.38
C CYS A 183 -3.36 -0.47 7.97
N HIS A 184 -2.56 -1.43 7.49
CA HIS A 184 -1.19 -1.61 7.99
C HIS A 184 -0.26 -0.44 7.65
N LEU A 185 -0.46 0.15 6.47
CA LEU A 185 0.32 1.30 6.02
C LEU A 185 -0.03 2.57 6.81
N TRP A 186 -1.30 2.75 7.19
CA TRP A 186 -1.74 3.87 8.02
C TRP A 186 -0.97 3.94 9.34
N ASP A 187 -0.83 2.80 10.03
CA ASP A 187 -0.11 2.71 11.29
C ASP A 187 1.38 3.02 11.10
N PHE A 188 1.98 2.50 10.03
CA PHE A 188 3.38 2.74 9.69
C PHE A 188 3.66 4.22 9.31
N LEU A 189 2.76 4.86 8.56
CA LEU A 189 2.93 6.27 8.16
C LEU A 189 2.78 7.22 9.35
N ASN A 190 1.83 6.96 10.25
CA ASN A 190 1.69 7.75 11.48
C ASN A 190 2.94 7.65 12.37
N LEU A 191 3.56 6.47 12.44
CA LEU A 191 4.84 6.29 13.13
C LEU A 191 5.96 7.10 12.47
N LEU A 192 6.04 7.14 11.13
CA LEU A 192 7.05 7.93 10.42
C LEU A 192 6.83 9.45 10.57
N GLN A 193 5.59 9.92 10.50
CA GLN A 193 5.26 11.34 10.67
C GLN A 193 5.41 11.81 12.12
N ALA A 194 5.20 10.94 13.12
CA ALA A 194 5.42 11.27 14.53
C ALA A 194 6.90 11.42 14.90
N VAL A 195 7.82 10.89 14.08
CA VAL A 195 9.27 10.92 14.30
C VAL A 195 9.95 12.11 13.59
N GLN A 196 9.26 12.82 12.69
CA GLN A 196 9.79 13.99 11.94
C GLN A 196 9.25 15.35 12.42
#